data_AF-A0A937AF97-F1
#
_entry.id   AF-A0A937AF97-F1
#
_cell.length_a   1.000
_cell.length_b   1.000
_cell.length_c   1.000
_cell.angle_alpha   90.00
_cell.angle_beta   90.00
_cell.angle_gamma   90.00
#
_symmetry.space_group_name_H-M   'P 1'
#
loop_
_entity.id
_entity.type
_entity.pdbx_description
1 polymer ?
#
loop_
_entity_poly.entity_id
_entity_poly.type
_entity_poly.pdbx_seq_one_letter_code
_entity_poly.pdbx_strand_id
1 'polypeptide(L)' 'MKNKNQYYIALKEDNGQLNEIDLGEKLGFNEEETRLIIMKLLSEHKIEYIENGTCNYSTMKRSKGKNHEKS' A
#
# COMPACT_ATOMS: atom_id res chain seq x y z
N MET A 1 -12.44 -0.09 -10.15
CA MET A 1 -11.26 0.79 -10.31
C MET A 1 -9.99 -0.07 -10.30
N LYS A 2 -9.28 -0.17 -11.43
CA LYS A 2 -8.06 -1.00 -11.54
C LYS A 2 -6.87 -0.38 -10.78
N ASN A 3 -6.78 0.94 -10.76
CA ASN A 3 -5.68 1.73 -10.17
C ASN A 3 -5.50 1.46 -8.66
N LYS A 4 -6.60 1.42 -7.90
CA LYS A 4 -6.59 1.14 -6.45
C LYS A 4 -5.96 -0.22 -6.13
N ASN A 5 -6.27 -1.23 -6.93
CA ASN A 5 -5.80 -2.60 -6.68
C ASN A 5 -4.31 -2.72 -7.02
N GLN A 6 -3.87 -2.04 -8.09
CA GLN A 6 -2.46 -1.97 -8.48
C GLN A 6 -1.61 -1.29 -7.38
N TYR A 7 -2.08 -0.13 -6.87
CA TYR A 7 -1.43 0.55 -5.75
C TYR A 7 -1.38 -0.32 -4.49
N TYR A 8 -2.48 -1.00 -4.16
CA TYR A 8 -2.53 -1.88 -2.99
C TYR A 8 -1.55 -3.07 -3.08
N ILE A 9 -1.40 -3.67 -4.26
CA ILE A 9 -0.44 -4.76 -4.49
C ILE A 9 0.99 -4.22 -4.35
N ALA A 10 1.29 -3.09 -4.97
CA ALA A 10 2.59 -2.44 -4.85
C ALA A 10 2.93 -2.08 -3.40
N LEU A 11 1.99 -1.51 -2.64
CA LEU A 11 2.17 -1.15 -1.23
C LEU A 11 2.49 -2.40 -0.38
N LYS A 12 1.87 -3.53 -0.70
CA LYS A 12 2.10 -4.82 -0.03
C LYS A 12 3.48 -5.41 -0.36
N GLU A 13 3.89 -5.34 -1.62
CA GLU A 13 5.18 -5.87 -2.10
C GLU A 13 6.35 -5.00 -1.65
N ASP A 14 6.16 -3.68 -1.67
CA ASP A 14 7.13 -2.68 -1.26
C ASP A 14 7.43 -2.75 0.25
N ASN A 15 6.45 -3.19 1.05
CA ASN A 15 6.60 -3.39 2.50
C ASN A 15 6.94 -2.10 3.29
N GLY A 16 6.63 -0.93 2.74
CA GLY A 16 6.92 0.36 3.37
C GLY A 16 8.37 0.81 3.19
N GLN A 17 9.03 0.37 2.10
CA GLN A 17 10.33 0.90 1.70
C GLN A 17 10.21 2.29 1.07
N LEU A 18 9.13 2.53 0.33
CA LEU A 18 8.81 3.80 -0.32
C LEU A 18 7.66 4.51 0.39
N ASN A 19 7.70 5.85 0.32
CA ASN A 19 6.60 6.69 0.77
C ASN A 19 5.37 6.42 -0.07
N GLU A 20 4.21 6.78 0.49
CA GLU A 20 2.96 6.59 -0.21
C GLU A 20 2.93 7.34 -1.55
N ILE A 21 3.55 8.51 -1.62
CA ILE A 21 3.66 9.33 -2.84
C ILE A 21 4.64 8.73 -3.86
N ASP A 22 5.84 8.33 -3.42
CA ASP A 22 6.87 7.77 -4.31
C ASP A 22 6.41 6.45 -4.95
N LEU A 23 5.74 5.60 -4.17
CA LEU A 23 5.08 4.40 -4.68
C LEU A 23 4.02 4.73 -5.74
N GLY A 24 3.28 5.82 -5.54
CA GLY A 24 2.31 6.35 -6.48
C GLY A 24 2.94 6.76 -7.81
N GLU A 25 3.98 7.59 -7.74
CA GLU A 25 4.73 8.06 -8.90
C GLU A 25 5.38 6.91 -9.68
N LYS A 26 5.93 5.91 -8.99
CA LYS A 26 6.49 4.69 -9.59
C LYS A 26 5.47 3.88 -10.38
N LEU A 27 4.19 3.97 -10.02
CA LEU A 27 3.07 3.35 -10.73
C LEU A 27 2.48 4.25 -11.81
N GLY A 28 2.98 5.47 -11.97
CA GLY A 28 2.46 6.48 -12.89
C GLY A 28 1.24 7.24 -12.37
N PHE A 29 1.05 7.28 -11.04
CA PHE A 29 0.01 8.09 -10.40
C PHE A 29 0.61 9.41 -9.90
N ASN A 30 -0.16 10.49 -10.02
CA ASN A 30 0.20 11.75 -9.41
C ASN A 30 -0.05 11.72 -7.90
N GLU A 31 0.49 12.71 -7.18
CA GLU A 31 0.29 12.87 -5.74
C GLU A 31 -1.21 12.89 -5.36
N GLU A 32 -2.03 13.63 -6.11
CA GLU A 32 -3.47 13.75 -5.85
C GLU A 32 -4.21 12.41 -6.04
N GLU A 33 -3.93 11.73 -7.16
CA GLU A 33 -4.50 10.39 -7.45
C GLU A 33 -4.10 9.38 -6.38
N THR A 34 -2.84 9.44 -5.96
CA THR A 34 -2.28 8.58 -4.92
C THR A 34 -2.97 8.81 -3.58
N ARG A 35 -3.15 10.07 -3.15
CA ARG A 35 -3.92 10.40 -1.94
C ARG A 35 -5.37 9.93 -2.03
N LEU A 36 -6.03 10.09 -3.18
CA LEU A 36 -7.39 9.59 -3.39
C LEU A 36 -7.48 8.06 -3.27
N ILE A 37 -6.49 7.34 -3.78
CA ILE A 37 -6.40 5.88 -3.66
C ILE A 37 -6.21 5.47 -2.18
N ILE A 38 -5.31 6.14 -1.47
CA ILE A 38 -5.06 5.92 -0.03
C ILE A 38 -6.33 6.19 0.77
N MET A 39 -7.01 7.33 0.57
CA MET A 39 -8.26 7.67 1.25
C MET A 39 -9.34 6.62 1.01
N LYS A 40 -9.48 6.10 -0.22
CA LYS A 40 -10.41 5.00 -0.51
C LYS A 40 -10.02 3.72 0.21
N LEU A 41 -8.75 3.35 0.18
CA LEU A 41 -8.25 2.16 0.87
C LEU A 41 -8.43 2.24 2.39
N LEU A 42 -8.22 3.43 2.96
CA LEU A 42 -8.42 3.74 4.38
C LEU A 42 -9.91 3.65 4.73
N SER A 43 -10.78 4.27 3.92
CA SER A 43 -12.23 4.20 4.09
C SER A 43 -12.79 2.77 3.93
N GLU A 44 -12.11 1.92 3.15
CA GLU A 44 -12.42 0.50 3.01
C GLU A 44 -11.73 -0.39 4.04
N HIS A 45 -11.00 0.18 5.01
CA HIS A 45 -10.26 -0.58 6.03
C HIS A 45 -9.28 -1.62 5.44
N LYS A 46 -8.70 -1.33 4.27
CA LYS A 46 -7.69 -2.19 3.63
C LYS A 46 -6.27 -1.87 4.08
N ILE A 47 -6.03 -0.62 4.43
CA ILE A 47 -4.75 -0.12 4.95
C ILE A 47 -5.01 0.53 6.30
N GLU A 48 -3.97 0.59 7.12
CA GLU A 48 -3.99 1.23 8.43
C GLU A 48 -2.87 2.26 8.50
N TYR A 49 -3.13 3.35 9.21
CA TYR A 49 -2.13 4.36 9.52
C TYR A 49 -1.32 3.87 10.74
N ILE A 50 -0.01 3.68 10.57
CA ILE A 50 0.85 3.07 11.59
C ILE A 50 1.94 4.00 12.11
N GLU A 51 2.03 5.24 11.61
CA GLU A 51 2.98 6.28 12.06
C GLU A 51 4.38 5.72 12.38
N ASN A 52 5.00 5.02 11.42
CA ASN A 52 6.23 4.28 11.65
C ASN A 52 7.27 4.57 10.56
N GLY A 53 7.74 5.82 10.50
CA GLY A 53 8.84 6.24 9.64
C GLY A 53 8.43 6.70 8.24
N THR A 54 9.22 6.32 7.23
CA THR A 54 9.15 6.78 5.83
C THR A 54 7.73 6.65 5.27
N CYS A 55 7.09 5.48 5.42
CA CYS A 55 5.70 5.28 5.01
C CYS A 55 4.75 5.21 6.23
N ASN A 56 3.79 6.12 6.29
CA ASN A 56 2.84 6.15 7.41
C ASN A 56 1.66 5.17 7.24
N TYR A 57 1.53 4.55 6.07
CA TYR A 57 0.45 3.62 5.75
C TYR A 57 0.98 2.21 5.55
N SER A 58 0.28 1.23 6.13
CA SER A 58 0.60 -0.18 5.94
C SER A 58 -0.63 -0.95 5.50
N THR A 59 -0.45 -1.93 4.61
CA THR A 59 -1.54 -2.83 4.26
C THR A 59 -1.91 -3.66 5.47
N MET A 60 -3.20 -3.68 5.84
CA MET A 60 -3.67 -4.65 6.81
C MET A 60 -3.30 -6.04 6.28
N LYS A 61 -2.42 -6.74 7.00
CA LYS A 61 -2.10 -8.13 6.73
C LYS A 61 -3.38 -8.94 6.93
N ARG A 62 -4.26 -9.00 5.94
CA ARG A 62 -5.14 -10.15 5.77
C ARG A 62 -4.23 -11.31 5.43
N SER A 63 -3.83 -12.00 6.49
CA SER A 63 -3.16 -13.28 6.51
C SER A 63 -3.54 -14.10 5.29
N LYS A 64 -2.71 -14.06 4.25
CA LYS A 64 -2.72 -15.05 3.19
C LYS A 64 -1.31 -15.60 3.18
N GLY A 65 -1.21 -16.81 3.71
CA GLY A 65 -0.05 -17.38 4.34
C GLY A 65 1.22 -17.30 3.50
N LYS A 66 2.30 -16.90 4.14
CA LYS A 66 3.59 -17.47 3.82
C LYS A 66 3.61 -18.85 4.45
N ASN A 67 3.27 -19.89 3.70
CA ASN A 67 4.05 -21.12 3.82
C ASN A 67 5.43 -20.77 3.28
N HIS A 68 6.27 -20.22 4.16
CA HIS A 68 7.71 -20.32 3.98
C HIS A 68 8.04 -21.71 4.50
N GLU A 69 7.83 -22.73 3.65
CA GLU A 69 8.37 -24.05 3.91
C GLU A 69 9.89 -23.92 3.76
N LYS A 70 10.59 -24.11 4.87
CA LYS A 70 12.04 -24.27 4.92
C LYS A 70 12.42 -25.53 4.14
N SER A 71 13.43 -25.44 3.28
CA SER A 71 14.47 -26.46 3.15
C SER A 71 15.68 -25.87 2.43
#